data_AF-A0A950XH03-F1
#
_entry.id   AF-A0A950XH03-F1
#
_cell.length_a   1.000
_cell.length_b   1.000
_cell.length_c   1.000
_cell.angle_alpha   90.00
_cell.angle_beta   90.00
_cell.angle_gamma   90.00
#
_symmetry.space_group_name_H-M   'P 1'
#
loop_
_entity.id
_entity.type
_entity.pdbx_description
1 polymer ?
#
loop_
_entity_poly.entity_id
_entity_poly.type
_entity_poly.pdbx_seq_one_letter_code
_entity_poly.pdbx_strand_id
1 'polypeptide(L)'
;LGRYLDGRVSCVFGTHTHVQTADEQILSGGTAYISDLGMTGPTHGIIGMESGAVLDRFLTGLSERFSVQKSGPKQFCGAVVAVDPETGRANEIKRIFLKGIA
;
A
#
# COMPACT_ATOMS: atom_id res chain seq x y z
N LEU A 1 -4.67 8.01 12.40
CA LEU A 1 -4.88 9.33 11.76
C LEU A 1 -6.20 9.46 11.02
N GLY A 2 -6.71 8.42 10.33
CA GLY A 2 -7.95 8.49 9.54
C GLY A 2 -9.14 9.15 10.25
N ARG A 3 -9.59 8.62 11.40
CA ARG A 3 -10.73 9.19 12.15
C ARG A 3 -10.50 10.62 12.65
N TYR A 4 -9.26 10.98 12.96
CA TYR A 4 -8.95 12.34 13.38
C TYR A 4 -9.15 13.30 12.20
N LEU A 5 -8.61 12.99 11.02
CA LEU A 5 -8.65 13.85 9.84
C LEU A 5 -9.95 13.77 9.03
N ASP A 6 -10.86 12.86 9.40
CA ASP A 6 -12.18 12.72 8.77
C ASP A 6 -12.89 14.07 8.71
N GLY A 7 -13.41 14.42 7.54
CA GLY A 7 -14.09 15.70 7.32
C GLY A 7 -13.17 16.89 7.06
N ARG A 8 -11.85 16.76 7.20
CA ARG A 8 -10.87 17.86 7.03
C ARG A 8 -10.00 17.74 5.79
N VAL A 9 -9.93 16.53 5.21
CA VAL A 9 -9.17 16.23 3.99
C VAL A 9 -9.98 15.32 3.09
N SER A 10 -9.71 15.33 1.79
CA SER A 10 -10.40 14.44 0.84
C SER A 10 -9.99 12.97 1.03
N CYS A 11 -8.71 12.72 1.34
CA CYS A 11 -8.13 11.39 1.39
C CYS A 11 -7.11 11.24 2.52
N VAL A 12 -7.05 10.05 3.13
CA VAL A 12 -5.96 9.60 4.01
C VAL A 12 -5.54 8.21 3.59
N PHE A 13 -4.37 8.10 2.96
CA PHE A 13 -3.81 6.83 2.52
C PHE A 13 -2.58 6.50 3.34
N GLY A 14 -2.56 5.32 3.96
CA GLY A 14 -1.32 4.80 4.52
C GLY A 14 -0.43 4.15 3.47
N THR A 15 0.85 4.06 3.81
CA THR A 15 1.91 3.37 3.06
C THR A 15 2.88 2.76 4.07
N HIS A 16 4.03 2.23 3.62
CA HIS A 16 5.16 1.67 4.39
C HIS A 16 5.16 0.14 4.55
N THR A 17 4.02 -0.50 4.84
CA THR A 17 4.02 -1.93 5.17
C THR A 17 4.18 -2.85 3.96
N HIS A 18 4.03 -2.30 2.76
CA HIS A 18 4.13 -2.98 1.46
C HIS A 18 3.03 -4.03 1.20
N VAL A 19 2.09 -4.24 2.14
CA VAL A 19 0.96 -5.15 1.97
C VAL A 19 -0.32 -4.33 1.90
N GLN A 20 -1.01 -4.38 0.77
CA GLN A 20 -2.24 -3.62 0.57
C GLN A 20 -3.36 -4.18 1.46
N THR A 21 -4.00 -3.30 2.25
CA THR A 21 -5.17 -3.66 3.05
C THR A 21 -6.44 -3.67 2.19
N ALA A 22 -7.49 -4.36 2.64
CA ALA A 22 -8.81 -4.38 2.00
C ALA A 22 -9.85 -3.62 2.83
N ASP A 23 -9.42 -2.55 3.49
CA ASP A 23 -10.23 -1.72 4.40
C ASP A 23 -10.60 -0.36 3.80
N GLU A 24 -10.49 -0.24 2.47
CA GLU A 24 -10.85 0.97 1.75
C GLU A 24 -12.31 1.36 2.00
N GLN A 25 -12.53 2.61 2.40
CA GLN A 25 -13.87 3.11 2.69
C GLN A 25 -13.95 4.63 2.60
N ILE A 26 -15.15 5.16 2.43
CA ILE A 26 -15.45 6.57 2.70
C ILE A 26 -15.88 6.69 4.16
N LEU A 27 -15.20 7.53 4.92
CA LEU A 27 -15.53 7.81 6.32
C LEU A 27 -16.75 8.75 6.42
N SER A 28 -17.33 8.87 7.61
CA SER A 28 -18.55 9.65 7.86
C SER A 28 -18.48 11.12 7.46
N GLY A 29 -17.31 11.74 7.56
CA GLY A 29 -17.07 13.12 7.14
C GLY A 29 -16.75 13.25 5.64
N GLY A 30 -16.84 12.18 4.85
CA GLY A 30 -16.56 12.17 3.41
C GLY A 30 -15.07 12.15 3.08
N THR A 31 -14.21 11.63 3.96
CA THR A 31 -12.79 11.37 3.67
C THR A 31 -12.61 9.94 3.18
N ALA A 32 -11.97 9.74 2.03
CA ALA A 32 -11.54 8.40 1.57
C ALA A 32 -10.37 7.89 2.42
N TYR A 33 -10.40 6.62 2.82
CA TYR A 33 -9.42 6.03 3.71
C TYR A 33 -9.01 4.64 3.26
N ILE A 34 -7.72 4.32 3.41
CA ILE A 34 -7.16 2.96 3.37
C ILE A 34 -5.93 2.89 4.29
N SER A 35 -5.78 1.82 5.07
CA SER A 35 -4.67 1.70 6.03
C SER A 35 -3.31 1.51 5.38
N ASP A 36 -3.21 0.80 4.24
CA ASP A 36 -1.98 0.75 3.44
C ASP A 36 -2.31 0.53 1.95
N LEU A 37 -1.76 1.36 1.08
CA LEU A 37 -1.88 1.22 -0.37
C LEU A 37 -1.13 -0.01 -0.92
N GLY A 38 -0.22 -0.60 -0.16
CA GLY A 38 0.67 -1.66 -0.58
C GLY A 38 1.90 -1.17 -1.34
N MET A 39 2.60 -2.11 -1.96
CA MET A 39 3.81 -1.85 -2.74
C MET A 39 3.56 -2.06 -4.23
N THR A 40 4.12 -1.18 -5.07
CA THR A 40 4.34 -1.44 -6.49
C THR A 40 5.78 -1.91 -6.68
N GLY A 41 5.95 -3.16 -7.11
CA GLY A 41 7.27 -3.79 -7.11
C GLY A 41 7.24 -5.32 -7.22
N PRO A 42 8.39 -6.00 -6.99
CA PRO A 42 8.52 -7.44 -7.15
C PRO A 42 7.70 -8.23 -6.12
N THR A 43 7.13 -9.37 -6.54
CA THR A 43 6.19 -10.17 -5.70
C THR A 43 6.80 -11.44 -5.10
N HIS A 44 7.92 -11.91 -5.63
CA HIS A 44 8.57 -13.16 -5.17
C HIS A 44 9.60 -12.95 -4.06
N GLY A 45 9.77 -11.70 -3.59
CA GLY A 45 10.62 -11.35 -2.47
C GLY A 45 9.85 -11.19 -1.16
N ILE A 46 10.56 -10.92 -0.07
CA ILE A 46 9.95 -10.51 1.20
C ILE A 46 9.94 -8.99 1.24
N ILE A 47 8.73 -8.39 1.18
CA ILE A 47 8.55 -6.92 1.24
C ILE A 47 9.35 -6.20 0.12
N GLY A 48 9.57 -6.89 -1.00
CA GLY A 48 10.30 -6.38 -2.18
C GLY A 48 11.82 -6.68 -2.20
N MET A 49 12.35 -7.30 -1.15
CA MET A 49 13.75 -7.70 -1.05
C MET A 49 13.94 -9.18 -1.40
N GLU A 50 15.14 -9.55 -1.84
CA GLU A 50 15.50 -10.95 -2.07
C GLU A 50 15.32 -11.78 -0.79
N SER A 51 14.56 -12.88 -0.90
CA SER A 51 14.13 -13.67 0.26
C SER A 51 15.30 -14.26 1.05
N GLY A 52 16.39 -14.64 0.39
CA GLY A 52 17.57 -15.25 1.03
C GLY A 52 18.19 -14.36 2.10
N ALA A 53 18.60 -13.14 1.72
CA ALA A 53 19.22 -12.18 2.65
C ALA A 53 18.30 -11.81 3.83
N VAL A 54 16.98 -11.75 3.61
CA VAL A 54 16.01 -11.51 4.69
C VAL A 54 15.92 -12.71 5.62
N LEU A 55 15.81 -13.92 5.09
CA LEU A 55 15.74 -15.16 5.89
C LEU A 55 17.02 -15.37 6.71
N ASP A 56 18.20 -15.19 6.10
CA ASP A 56 19.48 -15.37 6.78
C ASP A 56 19.62 -14.42 7.97
N ARG A 57 19.22 -13.15 7.82
CA ARG A 57 19.16 -12.19 8.93
C ARG A 57 18.26 -12.66 10.06
N PHE A 58 17.06 -13.15 9.76
CA PHE A 58 16.10 -13.58 10.78
C PHE A 58 16.49 -14.90 11.47
N LEU A 59 17.10 -15.83 10.74
CA LEU A 59 17.51 -17.14 11.27
C LEU A 59 18.81 -17.05 12.08
N THR A 60 19.75 -16.20 11.66
CA THR A 60 21.09 -16.11 12.28
C THR A 60 21.21 -14.95 13.27
N GLY A 61 20.37 -13.92 13.15
CA GLY A 61 20.50 -12.66 13.89
C GLY A 61 21.68 -11.78 13.44
N LEU A 62 22.41 -12.19 12.40
CA LEU A 62 23.53 -11.43 11.85
C LEU A 62 23.04 -10.35 10.87
N SER A 63 23.85 -9.30 10.70
CA SER A 63 23.55 -8.24 9.75
C SER A 63 23.77 -8.73 8.33
N GLU A 64 22.74 -8.65 7.50
CA GLU A 64 22.78 -8.99 6.07
C GLU A 64 22.56 -7.77 5.19
N ARG A 65 23.17 -7.77 3.99
CA ARG A 65 22.94 -6.73 2.99
C ARG A 65 21.68 -7.06 2.19
N PHE A 66 20.70 -6.19 2.23
CA PHE A 66 19.48 -6.34 1.42
C PHE A 66 19.68 -5.88 -0.02
N SER A 67 19.19 -6.69 -0.94
CA SER A 67 19.09 -6.44 -2.38
C SER A 67 17.62 -6.50 -2.79
N VAL A 68 17.22 -5.61 -3.69
CA VAL A 68 15.88 -5.65 -4.30
C VAL A 68 15.75 -6.90 -5.15
N GLN A 69 14.63 -7.61 -5.02
CA GLN A 69 14.31 -8.76 -5.88
C GLN A 69 14.24 -8.32 -7.35
N LYS A 70 15.18 -8.79 -8.19
CA LYS A 70 15.31 -8.34 -9.59
C LYS A 70 14.46 -9.14 -10.59
N SER A 71 14.19 -10.40 -10.29
CA SER A 71 13.53 -11.33 -11.21
C SER A 71 12.14 -11.74 -10.71
N GLY A 72 11.33 -12.23 -11.64
CA GLY A 72 9.96 -12.67 -11.37
C GLY A 72 8.91 -11.56 -11.56
N PRO A 73 7.62 -11.91 -11.43
CA PRO A 73 6.53 -10.98 -11.63
C PRO A 73 6.51 -9.87 -10.59
N LYS A 74 5.93 -8.76 -11.01
CA LYS A 74 5.70 -7.58 -10.18
C LYS A 74 4.19 -7.45 -9.89
N GLN A 75 3.88 -6.54 -8.98
CA GLN A 75 2.53 -6.08 -8.70
C GLN A 75 2.48 -4.56 -8.81
N PHE A 76 1.29 -4.05 -9.08
CA PHE A 76 0.96 -2.63 -8.94
C PHE A 76 -0.18 -2.52 -7.94
N CYS A 77 0.07 -1.73 -6.88
CA CYS A 77 -0.90 -1.47 -5.84
C CYS A 77 -1.16 0.05 -5.76
N GLY A 78 -2.43 0.42 -5.69
CA GLY A 78 -2.88 1.81 -5.53
C GLY A 78 -4.36 1.88 -5.23
N ALA A 79 -4.92 3.10 -5.25
CA ALA A 79 -6.36 3.33 -5.15
C ALA A 79 -6.75 4.52 -6.02
N VAL A 80 -7.96 4.47 -6.58
CA VAL A 80 -8.59 5.57 -7.31
C VAL A 80 -9.70 6.12 -6.42
N VAL A 81 -9.76 7.44 -6.28
CA VAL A 81 -10.79 8.13 -5.50
C VAL A 81 -11.47 9.18 -6.36
N ALA A 82 -12.79 9.18 -6.34
CA ALA A 82 -13.61 10.24 -6.91
C ALA A 82 -13.86 11.30 -5.84
N VAL A 83 -13.44 12.54 -6.09
CA VAL A 83 -13.60 13.68 -5.18
C VAL A 83 -14.47 14.72 -5.86
N ASP A 84 -15.49 15.19 -5.15
CA ASP A 84 -16.31 16.32 -5.54
C ASP A 84 -15.47 17.62 -5.43
N PRO A 85 -15.25 18.37 -6.53
CA PRO A 85 -14.45 19.58 -6.52
C PRO A 85 -15.08 20.75 -5.78
N GLU A 86 -16.42 20.78 -5.61
CA GLU A 86 -17.10 21.86 -4.91
C GLU A 86 -17.00 21.69 -3.40
N THR A 87 -17.17 20.46 -2.91
CA THR A 87 -17.22 20.17 -1.46
C THR A 87 -15.89 19.63 -0.91
N GLY A 88 -15.01 19.14 -1.78
CA GLY A 88 -13.78 18.43 -1.41
C GLY A 88 -14.01 17.04 -0.82
N ARG A 89 -15.25 16.53 -0.84
CA ARG A 89 -15.64 15.23 -0.28
C ARG A 89 -15.37 14.11 -1.27
N ALA A 90 -14.92 12.97 -0.77
CA ALA A 90 -14.77 11.76 -1.56
C ALA A 90 -16.11 11.01 -1.63
N ASN A 91 -16.48 10.57 -2.83
CA ASN A 91 -17.73 9.86 -3.11
C ASN A 91 -17.51 8.37 -3.37
N GLU A 92 -16.33 8.00 -3.84
CA GLU A 92 -15.96 6.62 -4.15
C GLU A 92 -14.47 6.40 -3.90
N ILE A 93 -14.12 5.22 -3.41
CA ILE A 93 -12.75 4.71 -3.37
C ILE A 93 -12.74 3.29 -3.94
N LYS A 94 -11.82 3.03 -4.87
CA LYS A 94 -11.60 1.71 -5.46
C LYS A 94 -10.13 1.34 -5.41
N ARG A 95 -9.80 0.25 -4.73
CA ARG A 95 -8.44 -0.29 -4.78
C ARG A 95 -8.09 -0.80 -6.18
N ILE A 96 -6.84 -0.57 -6.55
CA ILE A 96 -6.17 -1.16 -7.70
C ILE A 96 -5.17 -2.17 -7.16
N PHE A 97 -5.35 -3.43 -7.56
CA PHE A 97 -4.41 -4.50 -7.25
C PHE A 97 -4.17 -5.35 -8.50
N LEU A 98 -3.09 -5.05 -9.22
CA LEU A 98 -2.66 -5.82 -10.38
C LEU A 98 -1.51 -6.72 -9.99
N LYS A 99 -1.63 -8.02 -10.25
CA LYS A 99 -0.60 -9.03 -9.96
C LYS A 99 -0.07 -9.61 -11.28
N GLY A 100 1.16 -10.13 -11.25
CA GLY A 100 1.71 -10.84 -12.40
C GLY A 100 2.09 -9.93 -13.57
N ILE A 101 2.30 -8.64 -13.32
CA ILE A 101 2.72 -7.70 -14.36
C ILE A 101 4.21 -7.88 -14.65
N ALA A 102 4.58 -7.79 -15.93
CA ALA A 102 5.93 -8.05 -16.45
C ALA A 102 6.94 -6.95 -16.03
#